data_AF-A0AA38NQS0-F1
#
_entry.id   AF-A0AA38NQS0-F1
#
_cell.length_a   1.000
_cell.length_b   1.000
_cell.length_c   1.000
_cell.angle_alpha   90.00
_cell.angle_beta   90.00
_cell.angle_gamma   90.00
#
_symmetry.space_group_name_H-M   'P 1'
#
loop_
_entity.id
_entity.type
_entity.pdbx_description
1 polymer ?
#
loop_
_entity_poly.entity_id
_entity_poly.type
_entity_poly.pdbx_seq_one_letter_code
_entity_poly.pdbx_strand_id
1 'polypeptide(L)'
;MLLPLWPAETDVHSQRLSPFDIPLIPVESRKYLLVFYKPLQMEKPSKDSTIYDSRLKILLAGFRAIARQVSYQDLQGTGVRLPEQGISVSGPLEDAFTQIPGLSDTTSETGAATSTTVPISTSASTSQLSVIASSYSRDAGLEFDPEALIELGLCRVLNSKENANATGNEPLSEGIHEEQIDTEQSVMVRLTPIGNAVMEMVWVGGLALSSFGS
;
A
#
# COMPACT_ATOMS: atom_id res chain seq x y z
N MET A 1 -1.10 -13.91 3.91
CA MET A 1 -0.55 -12.97 4.90
C MET A 1 -1.67 -12.04 5.33
N LEU A 2 -1.81 -11.78 6.63
CA LEU A 2 -2.80 -10.85 7.18
C LEU A 2 -2.04 -9.71 7.85
N LEU A 3 -2.19 -8.49 7.34
CA LEU A 3 -1.47 -7.32 7.84
C LEU A 3 -2.44 -6.38 8.58
N PRO A 4 -2.09 -5.88 9.77
CA PRO A 4 -2.87 -4.84 10.43
C PRO A 4 -2.74 -3.51 9.66
N LEU A 5 -3.85 -2.79 9.47
CA LEU A 5 -3.87 -1.48 8.81
C LEU A 5 -3.85 -0.31 9.81
N TRP A 6 -3.16 -0.51 10.94
CA TRP A 6 -2.94 0.54 11.93
C TRP A 6 -1.49 0.48 12.42
N PRO A 7 -0.87 1.63 12.76
CA PRO A 7 0.51 1.66 13.22
C PRO A 7 0.61 1.23 14.69
N ALA A 8 1.77 0.70 15.10
CA ALA A 8 2.06 0.38 16.50
C ALA A 8 3.39 0.96 16.98
N GLU A 9 4.45 0.80 16.19
CA GLU A 9 5.79 1.23 16.55
C GLU A 9 6.41 2.00 15.38
N THR A 10 7.37 2.87 15.70
CA THR A 10 8.20 3.56 14.71
C THR A 10 9.68 3.38 15.03
N ASP A 11 10.53 3.79 14.10
CA ASP A 11 11.98 3.77 14.29
C ASP A 11 12.43 4.67 15.47
N VAL A 12 13.54 4.28 16.09
CA VAL A 12 14.07 4.95 17.30
C VAL A 12 14.40 6.42 17.05
N HIS A 13 14.75 6.79 15.81
CA HIS A 13 15.08 8.17 15.48
C HIS A 13 13.82 9.04 15.47
N SER A 14 12.77 8.60 14.77
CA SER A 14 11.47 9.27 14.73
C SER A 14 10.82 9.36 16.11
N GLN A 15 10.88 8.28 16.90
CA GLN A 15 10.32 8.25 18.24
C GLN A 15 10.94 9.30 19.18
N ARG A 16 12.24 9.58 19.02
CA ARG A 16 12.94 10.59 19.83
C ARG A 16 12.60 12.02 19.42
N LEU A 17 12.36 12.25 18.13
CA LEU A 17 12.08 13.57 17.58
C LEU A 17 10.62 13.99 17.74
N SER A 18 9.70 13.03 17.66
CA SER A 18 8.26 13.23 17.75
C SER A 18 7.67 12.16 18.69
N PRO A 19 7.77 12.37 20.02
CA PRO A 19 7.10 11.49 20.97
C PRO A 19 5.58 11.63 20.77
N PHE A 20 4.90 10.49 20.68
CA PHE A 20 3.48 10.44 20.40
C PHE A 20 2.79 9.45 21.33
N ASP A 21 1.73 9.91 22.01
CA ASP A 21 0.89 9.06 22.84
C ASP A 21 -0.08 8.28 21.94
N ILE A 22 0.13 6.96 21.88
CA ILE A 22 -0.63 6.07 21.02
C ILE A 22 -2.11 6.05 21.45
N PRO A 23 -3.06 6.49 20.60
CA PRO A 23 -4.47 6.42 20.92
C PRO A 23 -4.95 4.96 20.89
N LEU A 24 -5.92 4.65 21.75
CA LEU A 24 -6.54 3.33 21.75
C LEU A 24 -7.43 3.16 20.51
N ILE A 25 -7.12 2.15 19.69
CA ILE A 25 -7.98 1.74 18.58
C ILE A 25 -8.89 0.58 19.03
N PRO A 26 -10.22 0.79 19.11
CA PRO A 26 -11.18 -0.27 19.41
C PRO A 26 -11.03 -1.45 18.46
N VAL A 27 -11.17 -2.67 18.96
CA VAL A 27 -10.94 -3.89 18.18
C VAL A 27 -11.90 -3.99 17.00
N GLU A 28 -13.13 -3.55 17.19
CA GLU A 28 -14.21 -3.56 16.20
C GLU A 28 -13.94 -2.61 15.03
N SER A 29 -13.15 -1.56 15.26
CA SER A 29 -12.75 -0.58 14.25
C SER A 29 -11.47 -1.00 13.51
N ARG A 30 -10.82 -2.09 13.92
CA ARG A 30 -9.58 -2.54 13.28
C ARG A 30 -9.88 -3.13 11.90
N LYS A 31 -9.09 -2.67 10.93
CA LYS A 31 -9.06 -3.20 9.57
C LYS A 31 -7.76 -3.93 9.31
N TYR A 32 -7.83 -4.91 8.44
CA TYR A 32 -6.71 -5.74 8.04
C TYR A 32 -6.63 -5.80 6.52
N LEU A 33 -5.42 -6.04 6.02
CA LEU A 33 -5.18 -6.37 4.62
C LEU A 33 -4.90 -7.85 4.49
N LEU A 34 -5.79 -8.57 3.82
CA LEU A 34 -5.57 -9.97 3.47
C LEU A 34 -4.83 -10.02 2.14
N VAL A 35 -3.56 -10.43 2.17
CA VAL A 35 -2.71 -10.61 0.98
C VAL A 35 -2.48 -12.09 0.70
N PHE A 36 -2.63 -12.51 -0.54
CA PHE A 36 -2.26 -13.84 -1.00
C PHE A 36 -1.62 -13.78 -2.38
N TYR A 37 -0.84 -14.80 -2.70
CA TYR A 37 -0.05 -14.86 -3.92
C TYR A 37 -0.61 -15.94 -4.84
N LYS A 38 -0.82 -15.57 -6.10
CA LYS A 38 -1.33 -16.48 -7.13
C LYS A 38 -0.23 -16.70 -8.17
N PRO A 39 0.21 -17.95 -8.42
CA PRO A 39 1.17 -18.25 -9.48
C PRO A 39 0.66 -17.77 -10.85
N LEU A 40 1.56 -17.26 -11.68
CA LEU A 40 1.26 -17.05 -13.10
C LEU A 40 1.20 -18.40 -13.80
N GLN A 41 0.14 -18.64 -14.58
CA GLN A 41 0.08 -19.81 -15.46
C GLN A 41 1.05 -19.56 -16.62
N MET A 42 2.28 -20.05 -16.51
CA MET A 42 3.16 -20.14 -17.67
C MET A 42 2.62 -21.24 -18.59
N GLU A 43 2.39 -20.91 -19.86
CA GLU A 43 2.04 -21.91 -20.85
C GLU A 43 3.12 -23.00 -20.85
N LYS A 44 2.69 -24.26 -20.70
CA LYS A 44 3.61 -25.40 -20.60
C LYS A 44 4.54 -25.42 -21.81
N PRO A 45 5.88 -25.41 -21.64
CA PRO A 45 6.77 -25.74 -22.73
C PRO A 45 6.43 -27.15 -23.20
N SER A 46 6.33 -27.30 -24.53
CA SER A 46 6.02 -28.53 -25.23
C SER A 46 6.84 -29.72 -24.72
N LYS A 47 6.11 -30.82 -24.50
CA LYS A 47 6.53 -32.19 -24.18
C LYS A 47 7.99 -32.50 -24.52
N ASP A 48 8.89 -32.36 -23.53
CA ASP A 48 10.09 -33.19 -23.35
C ASP A 48 10.81 -32.73 -22.07
N SER A 49 10.31 -33.15 -20.91
CA SER A 49 11.14 -33.25 -19.71
C SER A 49 10.50 -34.20 -18.71
N THR A 50 11.22 -35.29 -18.52
CA THR A 50 11.32 -36.13 -17.32
C THR A 50 10.47 -35.70 -16.13
N ILE A 51 9.61 -36.63 -15.72
CA ILE A 51 8.77 -36.66 -14.52
C ILE A 51 9.67 -36.72 -13.27
N TYR A 52 10.43 -35.66 -13.00
CA TYR A 52 11.08 -35.45 -11.71
C TYR A 52 10.48 -34.19 -11.07
N ASP A 53 9.56 -34.47 -10.14
CA ASP A 53 9.38 -33.73 -8.89
C ASP A 53 9.06 -32.22 -8.95
N SER A 54 8.11 -31.82 -9.80
CA SER A 54 7.53 -30.47 -9.75
C SER A 54 6.60 -30.23 -8.56
N ARG A 55 6.37 -31.24 -7.70
CA ARG A 55 5.44 -31.16 -6.57
C ARG A 55 6.08 -30.64 -5.28
N LEU A 56 7.42 -30.58 -5.24
CA LEU A 56 8.17 -30.06 -4.09
C LEU A 56 8.83 -28.69 -4.35
N LYS A 57 8.72 -28.15 -5.57
CA LYS A 57 9.15 -26.77 -5.85
C LYS A 57 8.07 -25.79 -5.37
N ILE A 58 8.19 -25.37 -4.13
CA ILE A 58 7.41 -24.28 -3.52
C ILE A 58 7.70 -22.94 -4.22
N LEU A 59 8.80 -22.85 -4.96
CA LEU A 59 9.26 -21.63 -5.59
C LEU A 59 8.48 -21.30 -6.87
N LEU A 60 7.90 -20.10 -6.91
CA LEU A 60 7.17 -19.58 -8.04
C LEU A 60 8.12 -18.88 -9.02
N ALA A 61 8.01 -19.20 -10.31
CA ALA A 61 8.76 -18.51 -11.37
C ALA A 61 8.21 -17.09 -11.59
N GLY A 62 6.90 -16.92 -11.42
CA GLY A 62 6.20 -15.64 -11.43
C GLY A 62 4.86 -15.76 -10.71
N PHE A 63 4.37 -14.66 -10.17
CA PHE A 63 3.15 -14.60 -9.37
C PHE A 63 2.51 -13.21 -9.38
N ARG A 64 1.26 -13.13 -8.92
CA ARG A 64 0.55 -11.89 -8.59
C ARG A 64 0.26 -11.86 -7.10
N ALA A 65 0.58 -10.74 -6.45
CA ALA A 65 0.10 -10.44 -5.11
C ALA A 65 -1.29 -9.80 -5.22
N ILE A 66 -2.27 -10.41 -4.58
CA ILE A 66 -3.66 -9.96 -4.56
C ILE A 66 -4.00 -9.61 -3.13
N ALA A 67 -4.65 -8.46 -2.94
CA ALA A 67 -5.03 -7.97 -1.62
C ALA A 67 -6.49 -7.53 -1.58
N ARG A 68 -7.07 -7.59 -0.38
CA ARG A 68 -8.34 -6.94 -0.05
C ARG A 68 -8.34 -6.47 1.39
N GLN A 69 -9.05 -5.38 1.66
CA GLN A 69 -9.36 -4.98 3.02
C GLN A 69 -10.45 -5.88 3.61
N VAL A 70 -10.29 -6.22 4.88
CA VAL A 70 -11.26 -6.98 5.68
C VAL A 70 -11.39 -6.32 7.05
N SER A 71 -12.59 -6.29 7.59
CA SER A 71 -12.86 -5.81 8.94
C SER A 71 -12.59 -6.89 9.98
N TYR A 72 -12.49 -6.49 11.26
CA TYR A 72 -12.50 -7.44 12.37
C TYR A 72 -13.71 -8.39 12.33
N GLN A 73 -14.90 -7.86 12.00
CA GLN A 73 -16.14 -8.65 11.93
C GLN A 73 -16.06 -9.75 10.86
N ASP A 74 -15.44 -9.48 9.71
CA ASP A 74 -15.28 -10.46 8.63
C ASP A 74 -14.37 -11.64 9.01
N LEU A 75 -13.51 -11.45 10.01
CA LEU A 75 -12.56 -12.47 10.46
C LEU A 75 -13.06 -13.25 11.69
N GLN A 76 -14.10 -12.76 12.38
CA GLN A 76 -14.68 -13.47 13.52
C GLN A 76 -15.25 -14.83 13.09
N GLY A 77 -14.97 -15.87 13.87
CA GLY A 77 -15.44 -17.23 13.58
C GLY A 77 -14.71 -17.96 12.45
N THR A 78 -13.79 -17.32 11.74
CA THR A 78 -13.01 -17.95 10.65
C THR A 78 -11.89 -18.87 11.14
N GLY A 79 -11.53 -18.78 12.43
CA GLY A 79 -10.38 -19.49 13.01
C GLY A 79 -9.02 -18.85 12.69
N VAL A 80 -9.00 -17.73 11.94
CA VAL A 80 -7.78 -16.97 11.66
C VAL A 80 -7.30 -16.27 12.93
N ARG A 81 -6.00 -16.39 13.24
CA ARG A 81 -5.38 -15.65 14.34
C ARG A 81 -5.11 -14.21 13.89
N LEU A 82 -5.59 -13.26 14.69
CA LEU A 82 -5.48 -11.84 14.40
C LEU A 82 -4.23 -11.25 15.05
N PRO A 83 -3.49 -10.37 14.33
CA PRO A 83 -2.47 -9.54 14.94
C PRO A 83 -3.03 -8.73 16.11
N GLU A 84 -2.42 -8.86 17.29
CA GLU A 84 -2.74 -8.05 18.47
C GLU A 84 -2.15 -6.65 18.36
N GLN A 85 -0.95 -6.56 17.79
CA GLN A 85 -0.19 -5.34 17.54
C GLN A 85 -0.40 -4.85 16.10
N GLY A 86 -0.23 -3.54 15.91
CA GLY A 86 -0.23 -2.88 14.61
C GLY A 86 1.05 -3.12 13.82
N ILE A 87 1.13 -2.51 12.65
CA ILE A 87 2.32 -2.59 11.79
C ILE A 87 3.37 -1.58 12.25
N SER A 88 4.64 -1.95 12.18
CA SER A 88 5.74 -1.00 12.36
C SER A 88 5.82 -0.10 11.14
N VAL A 89 5.98 1.20 11.35
CA VAL A 89 6.07 2.22 10.30
C VAL A 89 7.38 3.00 10.42
N SER A 90 7.77 3.68 9.35
CA SER A 90 8.92 4.60 9.35
C SER A 90 8.42 6.05 9.39
N GLY A 91 9.04 6.90 10.22
CA GLY A 91 8.66 8.30 10.37
C GLY A 91 7.77 8.59 11.60
N PRO A 92 7.29 9.84 11.78
CA PRO A 92 6.48 10.23 12.92
C PRO A 92 5.22 9.36 13.05
N LEU A 93 4.97 8.88 14.27
CA LEU A 93 3.84 8.00 14.53
C LEU A 93 2.51 8.76 14.39
N GLU A 94 2.49 10.04 14.79
CA GLU A 94 1.37 10.95 14.59
C GLU A 94 0.89 10.95 13.13
N ASP A 95 1.82 11.15 12.18
CA ASP A 95 1.52 11.14 10.76
C ASP A 95 0.84 9.84 10.36
N ALA A 96 1.39 8.70 10.78
CA ALA A 96 0.83 7.38 10.46
C ALA A 96 -0.60 7.19 10.98
N PHE A 97 -0.90 7.68 12.19
CA PHE A 97 -2.26 7.63 12.76
C PHE A 97 -3.27 8.44 11.95
N THR A 98 -2.87 9.60 11.40
CA THR A 98 -3.77 10.40 10.54
C THR A 98 -4.06 9.76 9.18
N GLN A 99 -3.30 8.73 8.77
CA GLN A 99 -3.42 8.07 7.46
C GLN A 99 -3.93 6.63 7.55
N ILE A 100 -4.54 6.24 8.67
CA ILE A 100 -5.16 4.92 8.80
C ILE A 100 -6.29 4.76 7.75
N PRO A 101 -6.23 3.73 6.89
CA PRO A 101 -7.22 3.54 5.82
C PRO A 101 -8.66 3.45 6.34
N GLY A 102 -9.49 4.40 5.89
CA GLY A 102 -10.93 4.44 6.15
C GLY A 102 -11.35 4.78 7.59
N LEU A 103 -10.51 5.51 8.34
CA LEU A 103 -10.93 6.33 9.47
C LEU A 103 -11.31 7.77 9.06
N SER A 104 -10.95 8.21 7.84
CA SER A 104 -11.11 9.59 7.38
C SER A 104 -12.53 9.97 6.89
N ASP A 105 -13.49 9.05 6.89
CA ASP A 105 -14.84 9.30 6.35
C ASP A 105 -15.80 9.97 7.37
N THR A 106 -15.36 10.29 8.60
CA THR A 106 -16.27 10.71 9.69
C THR A 106 -15.99 12.11 10.26
N THR A 107 -15.26 13.00 9.57
CA THR A 107 -14.98 14.35 10.12
C THR A 107 -15.06 15.47 9.09
N SER A 108 -16.20 15.57 8.40
CA SER A 108 -16.54 16.74 7.57
C SER A 108 -18.02 17.09 7.64
N GLU A 109 -18.61 17.06 8.83
CA GLU A 109 -19.91 17.69 9.10
C GLU A 109 -19.80 18.53 10.36
N THR A 110 -19.29 19.77 10.23
CA THR A 110 -19.72 20.99 10.95
C THR A 110 -18.77 22.14 10.58
N GLY A 111 -19.22 23.09 9.74
CA GLY A 111 -18.64 24.43 9.68
C GLY A 111 -18.10 24.92 8.32
N ALA A 112 -18.99 25.47 7.49
CA ALA A 112 -18.78 26.58 6.56
C ALA A 112 -17.68 26.56 5.46
N ALA A 113 -18.19 26.39 4.24
CA ALA A 113 -17.90 27.17 3.02
C ALA A 113 -16.65 26.86 2.14
N THR A 114 -16.99 26.30 0.97
CA THR A 114 -16.34 26.45 -0.34
C THR A 114 -14.96 25.84 -0.54
N SER A 115 -14.95 24.57 -0.96
CA SER A 115 -14.02 24.06 -1.97
C SER A 115 -14.71 22.91 -2.69
N THR A 116 -14.96 23.10 -3.99
CA THR A 116 -15.60 22.14 -4.89
C THR A 116 -14.69 20.94 -5.08
N THR A 117 -14.81 19.94 -4.21
CA THR A 117 -14.29 18.60 -4.45
C THR A 117 -15.36 17.84 -5.21
N VAL A 118 -15.02 17.38 -6.41
CA VAL A 118 -15.86 16.46 -7.18
C VAL A 118 -16.12 15.24 -6.31
N PRO A 119 -17.38 14.91 -5.98
CA PRO A 119 -17.67 13.69 -5.25
C PRO A 119 -17.48 12.53 -6.22
N ILE A 120 -16.33 11.85 -6.15
CA ILE A 120 -16.26 10.47 -6.66
C ILE A 120 -17.10 9.65 -5.70
N SER A 121 -18.32 9.41 -6.16
CA SER A 121 -19.39 8.69 -5.49
C SER A 121 -18.91 7.53 -4.63
N THR A 122 -19.03 7.70 -3.33
CA THR A 122 -19.20 6.63 -2.35
C THR A 122 -20.42 5.82 -2.75
N SER A 123 -20.23 4.56 -3.11
CA SER A 123 -21.27 3.54 -2.96
C SER A 123 -20.64 2.30 -2.37
N ALA A 124 -21.10 1.94 -1.17
CA ALA A 124 -20.73 0.72 -0.50
C ALA A 124 -20.89 -0.48 -1.43
N SER A 125 -19.80 -1.18 -1.74
CA SER A 125 -19.87 -2.61 -2.04
C SER A 125 -18.50 -3.26 -1.95
N THR A 126 -18.37 -4.17 -0.99
CA THR A 126 -17.62 -5.42 -1.06
C THR A 126 -16.15 -5.34 -1.44
N SER A 127 -15.27 -5.52 -0.43
CA SER A 127 -14.00 -6.27 -0.44
C SER A 127 -13.50 -6.76 -1.81
N GLN A 128 -13.24 -5.83 -2.74
CA GLN A 128 -12.80 -6.19 -4.08
C GLN A 128 -11.35 -6.68 -3.97
N LEU A 129 -11.07 -7.76 -4.68
CA LEU A 129 -9.72 -8.27 -4.79
C LEU A 129 -8.97 -7.40 -5.78
N SER A 130 -7.95 -6.68 -5.32
CA SER A 130 -7.10 -5.85 -6.16
C SER A 130 -5.74 -6.52 -6.33
N VAL A 131 -5.22 -6.52 -7.57
CA VAL A 131 -3.86 -7.02 -7.85
C VAL A 131 -2.91 -5.88 -7.49
N ILE A 132 -2.21 -5.99 -6.36
CA ILE A 132 -1.36 -4.91 -5.87
C ILE A 132 0.08 -5.00 -6.37
N ALA A 133 0.51 -6.19 -6.79
CA ALA A 133 1.84 -6.37 -7.35
C ALA A 133 1.93 -7.59 -8.27
N SER A 134 2.85 -7.54 -9.23
CA SER A 134 3.14 -8.63 -10.15
C SER A 134 4.65 -8.90 -10.23
N SER A 135 5.02 -10.16 -10.30
CA SER A 135 6.38 -10.63 -10.57
C SER A 135 6.32 -11.60 -11.74
N TYR A 136 6.91 -11.21 -12.87
CA TYR A 136 6.85 -12.01 -14.11
C TYR A 136 7.95 -13.07 -14.19
N SER A 137 9.09 -12.80 -13.56
CA SER A 137 10.22 -13.70 -13.46
C SER A 137 10.95 -13.43 -12.15
N ARG A 138 11.85 -14.35 -11.78
CA ARG A 138 12.75 -14.13 -10.66
C ARG A 138 13.62 -12.89 -10.87
N ASP A 139 14.10 -12.63 -12.08
CA ASP A 139 15.04 -11.52 -12.30
C ASP A 139 14.36 -10.16 -12.49
N ALA A 140 13.05 -10.14 -12.78
CA ALA A 140 12.29 -8.91 -12.99
C ALA A 140 11.95 -8.18 -11.68
N GLY A 141 12.06 -8.84 -10.53
CA GLY A 141 11.64 -8.26 -9.25
C GLY A 141 10.12 -8.27 -9.07
N LEU A 142 9.62 -7.30 -8.31
CA LEU A 142 8.21 -7.13 -8.01
C LEU A 142 7.77 -5.71 -8.40
N GLU A 143 6.80 -5.62 -9.29
CA GLU A 143 6.22 -4.37 -9.77
C GLU A 143 4.90 -4.11 -9.05
N PHE A 144 4.75 -2.94 -8.44
CA PHE A 144 3.54 -2.55 -7.71
C PHE A 144 2.61 -1.74 -8.60
N ASP A 145 1.31 -1.98 -8.47
CA ASP A 145 0.27 -1.21 -9.15
C ASP A 145 -0.14 0.00 -8.28
N PRO A 146 0.19 1.25 -8.68
CA PRO A 146 -0.13 2.43 -7.89
C PRO A 146 -1.64 2.65 -7.75
N GLU A 147 -2.45 2.28 -8.74
CA GLU A 147 -3.91 2.48 -8.71
C GLU A 147 -4.54 1.58 -7.65
N ALA A 148 -4.14 0.31 -7.61
CA ALA A 148 -4.59 -0.63 -6.57
C ALA A 148 -4.17 -0.20 -5.17
N LEU A 149 -2.97 0.40 -5.02
CA LEU A 149 -2.52 0.93 -3.73
C LEU A 149 -3.31 2.17 -3.28
N ILE A 150 -3.72 3.04 -4.22
CA ILE A 150 -4.60 4.18 -3.93
C ILE A 150 -5.98 3.68 -3.51
N GLU A 151 -6.57 2.72 -4.23
CA GLU A 151 -7.87 2.12 -3.92
C GLU A 151 -7.90 1.53 -2.50
N LEU A 152 -6.79 0.91 -2.08
CA LEU A 152 -6.64 0.34 -0.74
C LEU A 152 -6.26 1.37 0.32
N GLY A 153 -6.20 2.66 0.00
CA GLY A 153 -5.82 3.73 0.93
C GLY A 153 -4.37 3.67 1.41
N LEU A 154 -3.50 2.95 0.69
CA LEU A 154 -2.08 2.80 1.02
C LEU A 154 -1.24 3.93 0.42
N CYS A 155 -1.77 4.62 -0.58
CA CYS A 155 -1.16 5.76 -1.26
C CYS A 155 -2.05 7.01 -1.17
N ARG A 156 -1.42 8.18 -1.31
CA ARG A 156 -2.07 9.48 -1.48
C ARG A 156 -1.72 10.04 -2.85
N VAL A 157 -2.70 10.69 -3.48
CA VAL A 157 -2.51 11.45 -4.71
C VAL A 157 -2.12 12.86 -4.33
N LEU A 158 -0.92 13.28 -4.72
CA LEU A 158 -0.46 14.65 -4.57
C LEU A 158 -0.86 15.43 -5.82
N ASN A 159 -1.77 16.39 -5.66
CA ASN A 159 -2.09 17.32 -6.73
C ASN A 159 -0.93 18.32 -6.83
N SER A 160 -0.26 18.39 -7.98
CA SER A 160 0.91 19.27 -8.21
C SER A 160 0.67 20.76 -7.91
N LYS A 161 -0.58 21.19 -7.70
CA LYS A 161 -0.94 22.56 -7.33
C LYS A 161 -0.70 22.93 -5.86
N GLU A 162 -0.54 21.95 -4.96
CA GLU A 162 -0.37 22.23 -3.52
C GLU A 162 1.09 22.56 -3.14
N ASN A 163 2.06 22.10 -3.94
CA ASN A 163 3.49 22.38 -3.72
C ASN A 163 3.93 23.79 -4.18
N ALA A 164 3.08 24.54 -4.88
CA ALA A 164 3.40 25.92 -5.27
C ALA A 164 3.33 26.91 -4.09
N ASN A 165 2.69 26.54 -2.98
CA ASN A 165 2.44 27.44 -1.86
C ASN A 165 3.25 27.10 -0.59
N ALA A 166 4.04 26.02 -0.59
CA ALA A 166 4.79 25.56 0.59
C ALA A 166 6.29 25.89 0.57
N THR A 167 6.81 26.55 -0.47
CA THR A 167 8.19 27.05 -0.51
C THR A 167 8.20 28.57 -0.35
N GLY A 168 8.28 29.01 0.90
CA GLY A 168 8.70 30.38 1.19
C GLY A 168 10.13 30.59 0.67
N ASN A 169 10.27 31.57 -0.23
CA ASN A 169 11.48 32.33 -0.56
C ASN A 169 12.81 31.57 -0.68
N GLU A 170 13.17 31.17 -1.90
CA GLU A 170 14.56 31.22 -2.35
C GLU A 170 14.61 31.73 -3.82
N PRO A 171 15.41 32.76 -4.15
CA PRO A 171 15.37 33.39 -5.46
C PRO A 171 16.09 32.55 -6.53
N LEU A 172 15.46 32.56 -7.71
CA LEU A 172 15.86 31.95 -8.98
C LEU A 172 17.34 32.16 -9.35
N SER A 173 17.94 31.15 -9.98
CA SER A 173 19.02 31.36 -10.95
C SER A 173 18.54 30.95 -12.34
N GLU A 174 18.61 31.94 -13.23
CA GLU A 174 18.30 31.91 -14.65
C GLU A 174 19.14 30.88 -15.41
N GLY A 175 18.50 30.19 -16.36
CA GLY A 175 19.23 29.59 -17.48
C GLY A 175 18.61 28.35 -18.10
N ILE A 176 17.96 28.57 -19.26
CA ILE A 176 17.99 27.71 -20.46
C ILE A 176 16.81 26.74 -20.68
N HIS A 177 16.21 26.95 -21.86
CA HIS A 177 15.33 26.12 -22.71
C HIS A 177 13.87 25.87 -22.29
N GLU A 178 13.00 26.71 -22.85
CA GLU A 178 11.63 26.35 -23.21
C GLU A 178 11.65 25.27 -24.30
N GLU A 179 11.29 24.04 -23.93
CA GLU A 179 10.57 23.14 -24.83
C GLU A 179 9.25 22.75 -24.15
N GLN A 180 8.22 23.50 -24.55
CA GLN A 180 6.83 23.20 -24.29
C GLN A 180 6.43 22.01 -25.16
N ILE A 181 6.41 20.80 -24.58
CA ILE A 181 5.78 19.62 -25.17
C ILE A 181 4.90 18.97 -24.10
N ASP A 182 3.61 19.10 -24.36
CA ASP A 182 2.44 18.34 -23.91
C ASP A 182 2.18 18.02 -22.43
N THR A 183 0.94 18.38 -22.09
CA THR A 183 0.25 18.25 -20.81
C THR A 183 -0.11 16.79 -20.54
N GLU A 184 0.80 16.02 -19.96
CA GLU A 184 0.42 14.86 -19.15
C GLU A 184 0.45 15.31 -17.68
N GLN A 185 -0.72 15.40 -17.07
CA GLN A 185 -0.83 15.58 -15.62
C GLN A 185 -0.20 14.34 -14.96
N SER A 186 1.10 14.41 -14.66
CA SER A 186 1.78 13.39 -13.89
C SER A 186 1.17 13.40 -12.48
N VAL A 187 0.26 12.47 -12.25
CA VAL A 187 -0.34 12.24 -10.93
C VAL A 187 0.78 11.70 -10.05
N MET A 188 1.34 12.55 -9.19
CA MET A 188 2.38 12.14 -8.26
C MET A 188 1.72 11.35 -7.13
N VAL A 189 2.08 10.08 -6.99
CA VAL A 189 1.56 9.20 -5.94
C VAL A 189 2.61 9.06 -4.85
N ARG A 190 2.20 9.25 -3.59
CA ARG A 190 3.06 9.08 -2.41
C ARG A 190 2.50 8.03 -1.48
N LEU A 191 3.32 7.06 -1.08
CA LEU A 191 2.95 6.05 -0.09
C LEU A 191 2.70 6.69 1.28
N THR A 192 1.67 6.21 1.96
CA THR A 192 1.45 6.47 3.40
C THR A 192 2.50 5.71 4.22
N PRO A 193 2.75 6.06 5.49
CA PRO A 193 3.65 5.28 6.36
C PRO A 193 3.21 3.81 6.48
N ILE A 194 1.91 3.55 6.55
CA ILE A 194 1.31 2.21 6.55
C ILE A 194 1.51 1.54 5.19
N GLY A 195 1.31 2.28 4.10
CA GLY A 195 1.51 1.82 2.73
C GLY A 195 2.95 1.37 2.46
N ASN A 196 3.94 2.12 2.93
CA ASN A 196 5.35 1.73 2.87
C ASN A 196 5.58 0.39 3.56
N ALA A 197 5.12 0.26 4.81
CA ALA A 197 5.30 -0.97 5.58
C ALA A 197 4.58 -2.17 4.93
N VAL A 198 3.37 -1.96 4.39
CA VAL A 198 2.65 -3.00 3.63
C VAL A 198 3.42 -3.39 2.38
N MET A 199 3.91 -2.43 1.60
CA MET A 199 4.67 -2.68 0.38
C MET A 199 5.92 -3.51 0.67
N GLU A 200 6.66 -3.17 1.73
CA GLU A 200 7.82 -3.94 2.21
C GLU A 200 7.44 -5.36 2.60
N MET A 201 6.37 -5.55 3.37
CA MET A 201 5.92 -6.88 3.78
C MET A 201 5.47 -7.73 2.58
N VAL A 202 4.81 -7.12 1.60
CA VAL A 202 4.41 -7.79 0.35
C VAL A 202 5.63 -8.17 -0.46
N TRP A 203 6.64 -7.30 -0.52
CA TRP A 203 7.91 -7.57 -1.18
C TRP A 203 8.66 -8.72 -0.53
N VAL A 204 8.83 -8.71 0.80
CA VAL A 204 9.45 -9.81 1.56
C VAL A 204 8.72 -11.13 1.36
N GLY A 205 7.38 -11.11 1.40
CA GLY A 205 6.58 -12.31 1.09
C GLY A 205 6.79 -12.81 -0.34
N GLY A 206 6.97 -11.89 -1.30
CA GLY A 206 7.36 -12.21 -2.68
C GLY A 206 8.74 -12.86 -2.77
N LEU A 207 9.75 -12.31 -2.09
CA LEU A 207 11.10 -12.88 -2.03
C LEU A 207 11.09 -14.31 -1.49
N ALA A 208 10.29 -14.57 -0.45
CA ALA A 208 10.15 -15.90 0.14
C ALA A 208 9.56 -16.92 -0.84
N LEU A 209 8.75 -16.48 -1.81
CA LEU A 209 8.13 -17.34 -2.81
C LEU A 209 8.98 -17.55 -4.06
N SER A 210 9.88 -16.63 -4.40
CA SER A 210 10.73 -16.74 -5.60
C SER A 210 12.14 -17.26 -5.30
N SER A 211 12.65 -17.09 -4.07
CA SER A 211 14.04 -17.36 -3.67
C SER A 211 15.04 -16.69 -4.60
N PHE A 212 15.21 -15.38 -4.45
CA PHE A 212 16.33 -14.65 -5.05
C PHE A 212 17.64 -15.08 -4.37
N GLY A 213 18.46 -15.93 -5.00
CA GLY A 213 19.77 -16.28 -4.44
C GLY A 213 20.31 -17.68 -4.69
N SER A 214 19.99 -18.32 -5.82
CA SER A 214 20.71 -19.52 -6.29
C SER A 214 21.58 -19.22 -7.49
#